data_AF-A0AAJ7VCS5-F1
#
_entry.id   AF-A0AAJ7VCS5-F1
#
_cell.length_a   1.000
_cell.length_b   1.000
_cell.length_c   1.000
_cell.angle_alpha   90.00
_cell.angle_beta   90.00
_cell.angle_gamma   90.00
#
_symmetry.space_group_name_H-M   'P 1'
#
loop_
_entity.id
_entity.type
_entity.pdbx_description
1 polymer ?
#
loop_
_entity_poly.entity_id
_entity_poly.type
_entity_poly.pdbx_seq_one_letter_code
_entity_poly.pdbx_strand_id
1 'polypeptide(L)'
;MKNPGAAESRRLVELLEGALVRETRLWKVPVFKNGCIQGADISLSQHREMIVWLGEMSRLFQFCPETFALGVCVLNRLLSTVKAQTKYLKCIAFTSLVLAAKINEEDEVIGSVKDLVVQSGCNFSTAEILRMERIILDKLHWDLYTATPVDFIHIVS
;
A
#
# COMPACT_ATOMS: atom_id res chain seq x y z
N MET A 1 1.70 -15.90 42.34
CA MET A 1 2.43 -14.79 41.66
C MET A 1 2.42 -15.10 40.17
N LYS A 2 1.80 -14.26 39.32
CA LYS A 2 1.80 -14.47 37.86
C LYS A 2 3.22 -14.24 37.34
N ASN A 3 3.76 -15.17 36.56
CA ASN A 3 5.11 -15.09 36.02
C ASN A 3 5.17 -13.98 34.94
N PRO A 4 5.91 -12.87 35.13
CA PRO A 4 5.87 -11.71 34.23
C PRO A 4 6.22 -12.08 32.79
N GLY A 5 7.25 -12.91 32.60
CA GLY A 5 7.67 -13.36 31.27
C GLY A 5 6.62 -14.20 30.54
N ALA A 6 5.77 -14.95 31.28
CA ALA A 6 4.69 -15.72 30.65
C ALA A 6 3.54 -14.81 30.16
N ALA A 7 3.34 -13.65 30.79
CA ALA A 7 2.34 -12.68 30.36
C ALA A 7 2.81 -11.91 29.11
N GLU A 8 4.10 -11.54 29.05
CA GLU A 8 4.71 -10.89 27.89
C GLU A 8 4.73 -11.83 26.67
N SER A 9 5.14 -13.09 26.84
CA SER A 9 5.09 -14.08 25.76
C SER A 9 3.67 -14.30 25.24
N ARG A 10 2.67 -14.32 26.12
CA ARG A 10 1.26 -14.46 25.71
C ARG A 10 0.79 -13.25 24.91
N ARG A 11 1.11 -12.04 25.38
CA ARG A 11 0.76 -10.80 24.67
C ARG A 11 1.41 -10.74 23.28
N LEU A 12 2.67 -11.15 23.16
CA LEU A 12 3.37 -11.23 21.88
C LEU A 12 2.66 -12.18 20.91
N VAL A 13 2.29 -13.37 21.37
CA VAL A 13 1.53 -14.35 20.56
C VAL A 13 0.20 -13.77 20.11
N GLU A 14 -0.56 -13.14 21.01
CA GLU A 14 -1.85 -12.52 20.68
C GLU A 14 -1.71 -11.42 19.61
N LEU A 15 -0.66 -10.59 19.69
CA LEU A 15 -0.38 -9.55 18.69
C LEU A 15 0.00 -10.14 17.33
N LEU A 16 0.87 -11.14 17.30
CA LEU A 16 1.30 -11.82 16.08
C LEU A 16 0.15 -12.57 15.40
N GLU A 17 -0.68 -13.28 16.18
CA GLU A 17 -1.89 -13.94 15.67
C GLU A 17 -2.86 -12.91 15.09
N GLY A 18 -3.06 -11.78 15.79
CA GLY A 18 -3.88 -10.67 15.29
C GLY A 18 -3.37 -10.09 13.97
N ALA A 19 -2.05 -9.91 13.82
CA ALA A 19 -1.44 -9.44 12.57
C ALA A 19 -1.59 -10.47 11.44
N LEU A 20 -1.34 -11.76 11.74
CA LEU A 20 -1.46 -12.85 10.78
C LEU A 20 -2.91 -13.00 10.26
N VAL A 21 -3.91 -12.88 11.12
CA VAL A 21 -5.34 -12.91 10.71
C VAL A 21 -5.65 -11.77 9.72
N ARG A 22 -5.10 -10.57 9.96
CA ARG A 22 -5.30 -9.43 9.02
C ARG A 22 -4.58 -9.65 7.70
N GLU A 23 -3.34 -10.13 7.74
CA GLU A 23 -2.55 -10.42 6.53
C GLU A 23 -3.25 -11.48 5.68
N THR A 24 -3.56 -12.64 6.26
CA THR A 24 -4.15 -13.79 5.54
C THR A 24 -5.50 -13.47 4.92
N ARG A 25 -6.32 -12.60 5.53
CA ARG A 25 -7.62 -12.18 4.99
C ARG A 25 -7.49 -11.44 3.65
N LEU A 26 -6.46 -10.61 3.51
CA LEU A 26 -6.34 -9.65 2.40
C LEU A 26 -5.11 -9.89 1.52
N TRP A 27 -4.28 -10.88 1.85
CA TRP A 27 -3.09 -11.24 1.10
C TRP A 27 -3.43 -11.56 -0.35
N LYS A 28 -3.10 -10.63 -1.25
CA LYS A 28 -3.33 -10.79 -2.67
C LYS A 28 -2.22 -10.06 -3.43
N VAL A 29 -1.39 -10.84 -4.11
CA VAL A 29 -0.27 -10.34 -4.90
C VAL A 29 -0.44 -10.68 -6.38
N PRO A 30 0.01 -9.82 -7.31
CA PRO A 30 -0.14 -10.10 -8.72
C PRO A 30 0.60 -11.37 -9.10
N VAL A 31 -0.11 -12.30 -9.74
CA VAL A 31 0.51 -13.52 -10.28
C VAL A 31 1.01 -13.21 -11.69
N PHE A 32 2.32 -13.31 -11.87
CA PHE A 32 2.96 -13.10 -13.16
C PHE A 32 3.03 -14.42 -13.92
N LYS A 33 2.44 -14.46 -15.12
CA LYS A 33 2.56 -15.58 -16.07
C LYS A 33 3.26 -15.06 -17.32
N ASN A 34 4.27 -15.78 -17.80
CA ASN A 34 5.08 -15.37 -18.95
C ASN A 34 5.67 -13.94 -18.82
N GLY A 35 5.96 -13.50 -17.59
CA GLY A 35 6.53 -12.18 -17.31
C GLY A 35 5.54 -11.02 -17.16
N CYS A 36 4.24 -11.24 -17.39
CA CYS A 36 3.19 -10.22 -17.24
C CYS A 36 2.12 -10.64 -16.21
N ILE A 37 1.45 -9.65 -15.61
CA ILE A 37 0.30 -9.90 -14.73
C ILE A 37 -0.79 -10.61 -15.54
N GLN A 38 -1.35 -11.70 -15.00
CA GLN A 38 -2.35 -12.50 -15.71
C GLN A 38 -3.54 -11.65 -16.20
N GLY A 39 -3.62 -11.42 -17.52
CA GLY A 39 -4.69 -10.66 -18.16
C GLY A 39 -4.47 -9.14 -18.25
N ALA A 40 -3.25 -8.65 -18.00
CA ALA A 40 -2.84 -7.26 -18.21
C ALA A 40 -1.46 -7.20 -18.90
N ASP A 41 -1.19 -6.11 -19.63
CA ASP A 41 0.09 -5.87 -20.32
C ASP A 41 1.16 -5.25 -19.41
N ILE A 42 1.06 -5.50 -18.09
CA ILE A 42 2.01 -4.98 -17.09
C ILE A 42 3.04 -6.06 -16.80
N SER A 43 4.30 -5.79 -17.14
CA SER A 43 5.41 -6.70 -16.89
C SER A 43 5.87 -6.68 -15.43
N LEU A 44 6.60 -7.73 -15.01
CA LEU A 44 7.29 -7.74 -13.72
C LEU A 44 8.29 -6.58 -13.58
N SER A 45 8.96 -6.18 -14.66
CA SER A 45 9.91 -5.06 -14.62
C SER A 45 9.20 -3.74 -14.35
N GLN A 46 8.10 -3.46 -15.05
CA GLN A 46 7.28 -2.26 -14.85
C GLN A 46 6.71 -2.21 -13.43
N HIS A 47 6.27 -3.36 -12.90
CA HIS A 47 5.79 -3.46 -11.52
C HIS A 47 6.88 -3.13 -10.50
N ARG A 48 8.09 -3.67 -10.66
CA ARG A 48 9.25 -3.38 -9.80
C ARG A 48 9.67 -1.91 -9.87
N GLU A 49 9.72 -1.36 -11.08
CA GLU A 49 10.00 0.07 -11.30
C GLU A 49 9.00 0.95 -10.54
N MET A 50 7.72 0.58 -10.52
CA MET A 50 6.73 1.33 -9.75
C MET A 50 6.91 1.20 -8.24
N ILE A 51 7.32 0.05 -7.71
CA ILE A 51 7.60 -0.10 -6.28
C ILE A 51 8.79 0.77 -5.88
N VAL A 52 9.86 0.78 -6.69
CA VAL A 52 11.03 1.65 -6.46
C VAL A 52 10.62 3.12 -6.50
N TRP A 53 9.84 3.49 -7.51
CA TRP A 53 9.33 4.85 -7.66
C TRP A 53 8.42 5.26 -6.49
N LEU A 54 7.58 4.35 -5.98
CA LEU A 54 6.80 4.61 -4.77
C LEU A 54 7.68 4.89 -3.56
N GLY A 55 8.81 4.19 -3.42
CA GLY A 55 9.77 4.44 -2.37
C GLY A 55 10.43 5.82 -2.51
N GLU A 56 10.70 6.26 -3.74
CA GLU A 56 11.18 7.62 -4.02
C GLU A 56 10.16 8.67 -3.62
N MET A 57 8.89 8.49 -3.98
CA MET A 57 7.80 9.40 -3.61
C MET A 57 7.60 9.44 -2.10
N SER A 58 7.58 8.28 -1.43
CA SER A 58 7.47 8.21 0.03
C SER A 58 8.59 9.00 0.73
N ARG A 59 9.84 8.88 0.25
CA ARG A 59 10.96 9.65 0.79
C ARG A 59 10.85 11.14 0.48
N LEU A 60 10.39 11.49 -0.73
CA LEU A 60 10.18 12.87 -1.15
C LEU A 60 9.15 13.58 -0.26
N PHE A 61 8.07 12.89 0.10
CA PHE A 61 7.02 13.38 1.00
C PHE A 61 7.34 13.19 2.48
N GLN A 62 8.45 12.52 2.81
CA GLN A 62 8.85 12.19 4.19
C GLN A 62 7.81 11.35 4.94
N PHE A 63 7.07 10.51 4.22
CA PHE A 63 6.11 9.58 4.81
C PHE A 63 6.79 8.45 5.61
N CYS A 64 6.09 7.96 6.63
CA CYS A 64 6.52 6.86 7.47
C CYS A 64 6.63 5.53 6.70
N PRO A 65 7.42 4.56 7.20
CA PRO A 65 7.55 3.24 6.57
C PRO A 65 6.22 2.50 6.38
N GLU A 66 5.27 2.69 7.28
CA GLU A 66 3.93 2.11 7.27
C GLU A 66 3.14 2.59 6.06
N THR A 67 3.23 3.88 5.73
CA THR A 67 2.60 4.48 4.54
C THR A 67 3.15 3.87 3.26
N PHE A 68 4.46 3.71 3.14
CA PHE A 68 5.06 3.03 1.99
C PHE A 68 4.59 1.58 1.89
N ALA A 69 4.67 0.84 3.01
CA ALA A 69 4.30 -0.57 3.04
C ALA A 69 2.83 -0.79 2.65
N LEU A 70 1.92 0.02 3.23
CA LEU A 70 0.51 -0.02 2.90
C LEU A 70 0.26 0.39 1.45
N GLY A 71 0.94 1.42 0.94
CA GLY A 71 0.83 1.86 -0.46
C GLY A 71 1.19 0.75 -1.45
N VAL A 72 2.24 -0.02 -1.17
CA VAL A 72 2.62 -1.20 -1.97
C VAL A 72 1.57 -2.31 -1.85
N CYS A 73 1.04 -2.58 -0.67
CA CYS A 73 -0.04 -3.55 -0.47
C CYS A 73 -1.30 -3.18 -1.28
N VAL A 74 -1.71 -1.91 -1.27
CA VAL A 74 -2.87 -1.41 -2.03
C VAL A 74 -2.64 -1.55 -3.54
N LEU A 75 -1.47 -1.14 -4.03
CA LEU A 75 -1.08 -1.32 -5.44
C LEU A 75 -1.20 -2.78 -5.88
N ASN A 76 -0.58 -3.69 -5.11
CA ASN A 76 -0.56 -5.11 -5.40
C ASN A 76 -1.95 -5.73 -5.40
N ARG A 77 -2.77 -5.40 -4.40
CA ARG A 77 -4.14 -5.90 -4.29
C ARG A 77 -5.02 -5.42 -5.44
N LEU A 78 -4.86 -4.16 -5.87
CA LEU A 78 -5.59 -3.64 -7.02
C LEU A 78 -5.17 -4.36 -8.31
N LEU A 79 -3.88 -4.45 -8.59
CA LEU A 79 -3.36 -5.12 -9.78
C LEU A 79 -3.70 -6.61 -9.83
N SER A 80 -3.93 -7.25 -8.68
CA SER A 80 -4.42 -8.62 -8.59
C SER A 80 -5.94 -8.76 -8.80
N THR A 81 -6.66 -7.65 -8.80
CA THR A 81 -8.13 -7.60 -8.82
C THR A 81 -8.67 -7.10 -10.16
N VAL A 82 -7.91 -6.25 -10.86
CA VAL A 82 -8.33 -5.66 -12.12
C VAL A 82 -7.32 -5.90 -13.24
N LYS A 83 -7.81 -5.95 -14.48
CA LYS A 83 -6.98 -5.92 -15.69
C LYS A 83 -6.62 -4.46 -16.01
N ALA A 84 -5.57 -3.95 -15.35
CA ALA A 84 -5.12 -2.57 -15.56
C ALA A 84 -4.33 -2.44 -16.87
N GLN A 85 -4.51 -1.31 -17.56
CA GLN A 85 -3.64 -0.94 -18.69
C GLN A 85 -2.39 -0.23 -18.15
N THR A 86 -1.24 -0.49 -18.76
CA THR A 86 0.06 0.07 -18.38
C THR A 86 0.07 1.59 -18.31
N LYS A 87 -0.69 2.28 -19.17
CA LYS A 87 -0.81 3.74 -19.15
C LYS A 87 -1.37 4.32 -17.84
N TYR A 88 -2.12 3.52 -17.07
CA TYR A 88 -2.68 3.93 -15.77
C TYR A 88 -1.82 3.49 -14.59
N LEU A 89 -0.79 2.66 -14.81
CA LEU A 89 -0.02 2.04 -13.75
C LEU A 89 0.61 3.07 -12.78
N LYS A 90 1.21 4.14 -13.31
CA LYS A 90 1.80 5.20 -12.47
C LYS A 90 0.74 5.97 -11.66
N CYS A 91 -0.43 6.23 -12.25
CA CYS A 91 -1.55 6.87 -11.56
C CYS A 91 -2.10 5.97 -10.44
N ILE A 92 -2.24 4.67 -10.71
CA ILE A 92 -2.64 3.66 -9.72
C ILE A 92 -1.64 3.62 -8.56
N ALA A 93 -0.34 3.53 -8.87
CA ALA A 93 0.71 3.48 -7.86
C ALA A 93 0.67 4.73 -6.99
N PHE A 94 0.72 5.92 -7.59
CA PHE A 94 0.68 7.19 -6.87
C PHE A 94 -0.55 7.29 -5.95
N THR A 95 -1.74 6.98 -6.49
CA THR A 95 -2.98 7.03 -5.72
C THR A 95 -3.01 6.02 -4.58
N SER A 96 -2.38 4.85 -4.76
CA SER A 96 -2.24 3.85 -3.68
C SER A 96 -1.43 4.40 -2.51
N LEU A 97 -0.36 5.16 -2.79
CA LEU A 97 0.44 5.84 -1.76
C LEU A 97 -0.33 6.98 -1.10
N VAL A 98 -1.08 7.78 -1.87
CA VAL A 98 -1.94 8.84 -1.31
C VAL A 98 -3.00 8.27 -0.37
N LEU A 99 -3.64 7.15 -0.72
CA LEU A 99 -4.60 6.47 0.16
C LEU A 99 -3.94 5.94 1.43
N ALA A 100 -2.74 5.38 1.33
CA ALA A 100 -1.98 4.93 2.49
C ALA A 100 -1.60 6.09 3.41
N ALA A 101 -1.19 7.22 2.83
CA ALA A 101 -0.85 8.42 3.59
C ALA A 101 -2.05 8.93 4.39
N LYS A 102 -3.24 8.97 3.79
CA LYS A 102 -4.50 9.33 4.46
C LYS A 102 -4.88 8.43 5.65
N ILE A 103 -4.26 7.26 5.79
CA ILE A 103 -4.52 6.33 6.90
C ILE A 103 -3.47 6.47 8.00
N ASN A 104 -2.21 6.67 7.62
CA ASN A 104 -1.07 6.53 8.53
C ASN A 104 -0.39 7.87 8.88
N GLU A 105 -0.56 8.89 8.06
CA GLU A 105 0.07 10.20 8.26
C GLU A 105 -0.90 11.18 8.90
N GLU A 106 -0.35 12.18 9.60
CA GLU A 106 -1.11 13.33 10.09
C GLU A 106 -1.52 14.25 8.94
N ASP A 107 -2.65 14.95 9.06
CA ASP A 107 -3.19 15.84 8.02
C ASP A 107 -2.17 16.92 7.59
N GLU A 108 -1.32 17.36 8.52
CA GLU A 108 -0.26 18.36 8.31
C GLU A 108 0.86 17.84 7.40
N VAL A 109 1.11 16.52 7.38
CA VAL A 109 2.15 15.86 6.58
C VAL A 109 1.67 15.63 5.14
N ILE A 110 0.41 15.28 4.95
CA ILE A 110 -0.16 14.93 3.63
C ILE A 110 -0.32 16.17 2.75
N GLY A 111 -0.72 17.30 3.33
CA GLY A 111 -1.15 18.47 2.56
C GLY A 111 -2.34 18.17 1.65
N SER A 112 -2.56 18.98 0.60
CA SER A 112 -3.61 18.69 -0.38
C SER A 112 -3.13 17.73 -1.48
N VAL A 113 -4.05 16.97 -2.08
CA VAL A 113 -3.73 16.14 -3.27
C VAL A 113 -3.07 16.94 -4.38
N LYS A 114 -3.43 18.22 -4.53
CA LYS A 114 -2.81 19.12 -5.50
C LYS A 114 -1.32 19.34 -5.17
N ASP A 115 -0.98 19.53 -3.91
CA ASP A 115 0.40 19.77 -3.48
C ASP A 115 1.26 18.51 -3.69
N LEU A 116 0.74 17.33 -3.32
CA LEU A 116 1.40 16.05 -3.58
C LEU A 116 1.67 15.84 -5.08
N VAL A 117 0.69 16.16 -5.94
CA VAL A 117 0.86 16.09 -7.40
C VAL A 117 1.97 17.03 -7.86
N VAL A 118 1.95 18.28 -7.43
CA VAL A 118 2.97 19.29 -7.80
C VAL A 118 4.36 18.84 -7.36
N GLN A 119 4.50 18.42 -6.10
CA GLN A 119 5.78 17.99 -5.54
C GLN A 119 6.30 16.71 -6.21
N SER A 120 5.42 15.77 -6.58
CA SER A 120 5.80 14.53 -7.28
C SER A 120 6.36 14.74 -8.69
N GLY A 121 6.14 15.92 -9.29
CA GLY A 121 6.42 16.16 -10.71
C GLY A 121 5.58 15.30 -11.68
N CYS A 122 4.49 14.71 -11.20
CA CYS A 122 3.57 13.95 -12.05
C CYS A 122 2.62 14.90 -12.79
N ASN A 123 2.28 14.53 -14.03
CA ASN A 123 1.34 15.28 -14.87
C ASN A 123 -0.13 14.88 -14.64
N PHE A 124 -0.48 14.39 -13.45
CA PHE A 124 -1.85 14.04 -13.13
C PHE A 124 -2.64 15.29 -12.72
N SER A 125 -3.90 15.38 -13.11
CA SER A 125 -4.83 16.32 -12.51
C SER A 125 -5.33 15.80 -11.15
N THR A 126 -5.70 16.71 -10.25
CA THR A 126 -6.38 16.33 -8.99
C THR A 126 -7.63 15.48 -9.26
N ALA A 127 -8.36 15.78 -10.34
CA ALA A 127 -9.55 15.03 -10.73
C ALA A 127 -9.23 13.57 -11.12
N GLU A 128 -8.10 13.32 -11.79
CA GLU A 128 -7.64 11.96 -12.11
C GLU A 128 -7.31 11.17 -10.86
N ILE A 129 -6.62 11.79 -9.89
CA ILE A 129 -6.29 11.14 -8.61
C ILE A 129 -7.58 10.81 -7.85
N LEU A 130 -8.49 11.77 -7.66
CA LEU A 130 -9.76 11.53 -6.96
C LEU A 130 -10.64 10.47 -7.66
N ARG A 131 -10.59 10.40 -9.00
CA ARG A 131 -11.27 9.34 -9.75
C ARG A 131 -10.64 7.98 -9.49
N MET A 132 -9.31 7.91 -9.48
CA MET A 132 -8.57 6.69 -9.20
C MET A 132 -8.78 6.23 -7.75
N GLU A 133 -8.85 7.15 -6.78
CA GLU A 133 -9.13 6.83 -5.37
C GLU A 133 -10.45 6.05 -5.24
N ARG A 134 -11.52 6.58 -5.85
CA ARG A 134 -12.83 5.91 -5.88
C ARG A 134 -12.75 4.53 -6.51
N ILE A 135 -12.04 4.40 -7.65
CA ILE A 135 -11.88 3.11 -8.32
C ILE A 135 -11.15 2.11 -7.40
N ILE A 136 -10.07 2.53 -6.73
CA ILE A 136 -9.31 1.66 -5.83
C ILE A 136 -10.20 1.22 -4.66
N LEU A 137 -10.84 2.17 -3.99
CA LEU A 137 -11.70 1.90 -2.84
C LEU A 137 -12.86 0.97 -3.21
N ASP A 138 -13.54 1.21 -4.33
CA ASP A 138 -14.63 0.36 -4.80
C ASP A 138 -14.16 -1.05 -5.14
N LYS A 139 -13.01 -1.19 -5.82
CA LYS A 139 -12.46 -2.50 -6.21
C LYS A 139 -11.87 -3.28 -5.04
N LEU A 140 -11.49 -2.61 -3.97
CA LEU A 140 -11.01 -3.22 -2.73
C LEU A 140 -12.09 -3.27 -1.64
N HIS A 141 -13.34 -2.98 -2.00
CA HIS A 141 -14.49 -2.99 -1.08
C HIS A 141 -14.27 -2.15 0.19
N TRP A 142 -13.54 -1.04 0.05
CA TRP A 142 -13.16 -0.14 1.14
C TRP A 142 -12.35 -0.80 2.26
N ASP A 143 -11.90 -2.05 2.09
CA ASP A 143 -11.09 -2.76 3.08
C ASP A 143 -9.60 -2.55 2.77
N LEU A 144 -9.01 -1.51 3.36
CA LEU A 144 -7.57 -1.25 3.32
C LEU A 144 -6.84 -1.78 4.58
N TYR A 145 -7.59 -2.35 5.52
CA TYR A 145 -7.08 -2.77 6.83
C TYR A 145 -6.38 -4.13 6.77
N THR A 146 -5.15 -4.11 6.25
CA THR A 146 -4.23 -5.26 6.17
C THR A 146 -3.07 -5.08 7.15
N ALA A 147 -2.52 -6.18 7.65
CA ALA A 147 -1.18 -6.13 8.21
C ALA A 147 -0.17 -6.05 7.06
N THR A 148 0.90 -5.31 7.29
CA THR A 148 2.06 -5.14 6.44
C THR A 148 3.29 -5.75 7.13
N PRO A 149 4.40 -5.99 6.41
CA PRO A 149 5.63 -6.46 7.04
C PRO A 149 6.14 -5.55 8.19
N VAL A 150 5.84 -4.25 8.14
CA VAL A 150 6.23 -3.28 9.17
C VAL A 150 5.51 -3.55 10.50
N ASP A 151 4.23 -3.95 10.46
CA ASP A 151 3.48 -4.35 11.66
C ASP A 151 4.20 -5.48 12.42
N PHE A 152 4.68 -6.49 11.70
CA PHE A 152 5.37 -7.62 12.32
C PHE A 152 6.71 -7.21 12.94
N ILE A 153 7.46 -6.32 12.28
CA ILE A 153 8.72 -5.78 12.83
C ILE A 153 8.44 -5.06 14.15
N HIS A 154 7.41 -4.21 14.21
CA HIS A 154 7.05 -3.49 15.44
C HIS A 154 6.58 -4.39 16.57
N ILE A 155 5.97 -5.53 16.25
CA ILE A 155 5.52 -6.49 17.27
C ILE A 155 6.71 -7.23 17.90
N VAL A 156 7.76 -7.49 17.13
CA VAL A 156 8.92 -8.29 17.58
C VAL A 156 10.13 -7.46 18.03
N SER A 157 10.11 -6.15 17.81
CA SER A 157 11.16 -5.21 18.26
C SER A 157 10.97 -4.82 19.72
#